data_AF-A0A0F9FI92-F1
#
_entry.id   AF-A0A0F9FI92-F1
#
_cell.length_a   1.000
_cell.length_b   1.000
_cell.length_c   1.000
_cell.angle_alpha   90.00
_cell.angle_beta   90.00
_cell.angle_gamma   90.00
#
_symmetry.space_group_name_H-M   'P 1'
#
loop_
_entity.id
_entity.type
_entity.pdbx_description
1 polymer ?
#
loop_
_entity_poly.entity_id
_entity_poly.type
_entity_poly.pdbx_seq_one_letter_code
_entity_poly.pdbx_strand_id
1 'polypeptide(L)' 'MNDLQNFKDALATSLYDMTTKEAIEQNVCIQCKQLPTFYSEAGKAEYQITALCEPCFDGITQE' A
#
# COMPACT_ATOMS: atom_id res chain seq x y z
N MET A 1 1.62 -22.36 7.67
CA MET A 1 0.92 -21.06 7.67
C MET A 1 1.98 -20.01 7.94
N ASN A 2 2.06 -18.96 7.12
CA ASN A 2 3.24 -18.10 7.08
C ASN A 2 3.11 -17.00 8.15
N ASP A 3 3.62 -17.24 9.36
CA ASP A 3 3.51 -16.32 10.52
C ASP A 3 4.00 -14.89 10.21
N LEU A 4 4.99 -14.77 9.31
CA LEU A 4 5.49 -13.48 8.83
C LEU A 4 4.41 -12.66 8.11
N GLN A 5 3.53 -13.30 7.33
CA GLN A 5 2.48 -12.60 6.61
C GLN A 5 1.42 -12.07 7.58
N ASN A 6 1.02 -12.88 8.55
CA ASN A 6 0.08 -12.47 9.60
C ASN A 6 0.62 -11.27 10.40
N PHE A 7 1.93 -11.25 10.67
CA PHE A 7 2.56 -10.13 11.36
C PHE A 7 2.56 -8.85 10.51
N LYS A 8 2.88 -8.95 9.22
CA LYS A 8 2.81 -7.82 8.28
C LYS A 8 1.39 -7.26 8.16
N ASP A 9 0.41 -8.14 8.05
CA ASP A 9 -1.00 -7.74 7.94
C ASP A 9 -1.48 -7.08 9.24
N ALA A 10 -1.11 -7.62 10.41
CA ALA A 10 -1.43 -7.00 11.70
C ALA A 10 -0.79 -5.60 11.86
N LEU A 11 0.44 -5.41 11.39
CA LEU A 11 1.10 -4.10 11.37
C LEU A 11 0.39 -3.12 10.42
N ALA A 12 0.05 -3.56 9.21
CA ALA A 12 -0.66 -2.74 8.25
C ALA A 12 -2.02 -2.30 8.80
N THR A 13 -2.78 -3.22 9.38
CA THR A 13 -4.05 -2.90 10.04
C THR A 13 -3.85 -1.95 11.22
N SER A 14 -2.79 -2.10 12.02
CA SER A 14 -2.54 -1.21 13.16
C SER A 14 -2.10 0.19 12.76
N LEU A 15 -1.43 0.36 11.61
CA LEU A 15 -0.91 1.66 11.16
C LEU A 15 -1.90 2.41 10.27
N TYR A 16 -2.67 1.66 9.47
CA TYR A 16 -3.48 2.20 8.40
C TYR A 16 -4.95 1.77 8.49
N ASP A 17 -5.38 1.09 9.55
CA ASP A 17 -6.75 0.57 9.72
C ASP A 17 -7.20 -0.42 8.63
N MET A 18 -6.27 -0.91 7.79
CA MET A 18 -6.54 -1.93 6.78
C MET A 18 -5.25 -2.65 6.38
N THR A 19 -5.40 -3.86 5.83
CA THR A 19 -4.28 -4.60 5.24
C THR A 19 -3.96 -4.12 3.82
N THR A 20 -2.74 -4.42 3.36
CA THR A 20 -2.30 -4.17 1.98
C THR A 20 -3.22 -4.83 0.96
N LYS A 21 -3.69 -6.04 1.27
CA LYS A 21 -4.60 -6.80 0.40
C LYS A 21 -5.95 -6.11 0.27
N GLU A 22 -6.54 -5.67 1.39
CA GLU A 22 -7.82 -4.95 1.38
C GLU A 22 -7.74 -3.65 0.58
N ALA A 23 -6.62 -2.92 0.70
CA ALA A 23 -6.40 -1.68 -0.04
C ALA A 23 -6.36 -1.92 -1.56
N ILE A 24 -5.66 -2.97 -2.00
CA ILE A 24 -5.61 -3.38 -3.42
C ILE A 24 -6.98 -3.83 -3.92
N GLU A 25 -7.71 -4.66 -3.15
CA GLU A 25 -9.05 -5.14 -3.51
C GLU A 25 -10.07 -3.99 -3.63
N GLN A 26 -9.97 -2.97 -2.78
CA GLN A 26 -10.82 -1.77 -2.82
C GLN A 26 -10.33 -0.72 -3.83
N ASN A 27 -9.18 -0.95 -4.47
CA ASN A 27 -8.53 -0.01 -5.37
C ASN A 27 -8.31 1.38 -4.73
N VAL A 28 -7.76 1.40 -3.52
CA VAL A 28 -7.43 2.61 -2.76
C VAL A 28 -5.99 2.57 -2.27
N CYS A 29 -5.36 3.73 -2.14
CA CYS A 29 -4.07 3.84 -1.48
C CYS A 29 -4.21 3.56 0.03
N ILE A 30 -3.38 2.67 0.57
CA ILE A 30 -3.38 2.33 2.00
C ILE A 30 -3.07 3.53 2.90
N GLN A 31 -2.31 4.51 2.41
CA GLN A 31 -1.95 5.70 3.17
C GLN A 31 -3.01 6.81 3.09
N CYS A 32 -3.32 7.28 1.87
CA CYS A 32 -4.21 8.44 1.70
C CYS A 32 -5.69 8.09 1.53
N LYS A 33 -6.03 6.80 1.40
CA LYS A 33 -7.40 6.28 1.22
C LYS A 33 -8.14 6.80 -0.02
N GLN A 34 -7.41 7.39 -0.97
CA GLN A 34 -7.96 7.86 -2.25
C GLN A 34 -7.70 6.85 -3.38
N LEU A 35 -8.38 7.04 -4.51
CA LEU A 35 -8.11 6.29 -5.73
C LEU A 35 -6.61 6.46 -6.09
N PRO A 36 -5.87 5.36 -6.28
CA PRO A 36 -4.44 5.44 -6.44
C PRO A 36 -4.08 6.09 -7.77
N THR A 37 -3.12 7.02 -7.71
CA THR A 37 -2.60 7.73 -8.88
C THR A 37 -1.20 7.20 -9.20
N PHE A 38 -0.93 7.02 -10.49
CA PHE A 38 0.34 6.55 -11.02
C PHE A 38 0.75 7.43 -12.21
N TYR A 39 2.02 7.80 -12.28
CA TYR A 39 2.66 8.44 -13.42
C TYR A 39 3.66 7.53 -14.13
N SER A 40 3.95 6.34 -13.59
CA SER A 40 4.77 5.32 -14.25
C SER A 40 4.22 3.90 -14.08
N GLU A 41 4.64 3.00 -14.98
CA GLU A 41 4.36 1.57 -14.85
C GLU A 41 5.06 0.96 -13.63
N ALA A 42 6.21 1.52 -13.22
CA ALA A 42 6.92 1.10 -12.02
C ALA A 42 6.10 1.40 -10.76
N GLY A 43 5.50 2.59 -10.66
CA GLY A 43 4.62 2.93 -9.54
C GLY A 43 3.37 2.06 -9.47
N LYS A 44 2.81 1.71 -10.63
CA LYS A 44 1.68 0.77 -10.70
C LYS A 44 2.07 -0.64 -10.24
N ALA A 45 3.27 -1.11 -10.59
CA ALA A 45 3.80 -2.38 -10.10
C ALA A 45 4.06 -2.34 -8.58
N GLU A 46 4.64 -1.23 -8.08
CA GLU A 46 4.91 -1.04 -6.66
C GLU A 46 3.63 -1.02 -5.83
N TYR A 47 2.55 -0.42 -6.34
CA TYR A 47 1.24 -0.46 -5.70
C TYR A 47 0.70 -1.88 -5.50
N GLN A 48 0.96 -2.81 -6.41
CA GLN A 48 0.57 -4.21 -6.23
C GLN A 48 1.34 -4.92 -5.10
N ILE A 49 2.43 -4.32 -4.62
CA ILE A 49 3.28 -4.84 -3.55
C ILE A 49 2.99 -4.12 -2.23
N THR A 50 2.83 -2.80 -2.27
CA THR A 50 2.79 -1.92 -1.08
C THR A 50 1.41 -1.31 -0.82
N ALA A 51 0.50 -1.38 -1.78
CA ALA A 51 -0.76 -0.63 -1.80
C ALA A 51 -0.61 0.90 -1.65
N LEU A 52 0.57 1.46 -1.91
CA LEU A 52 0.81 2.90 -1.91
C LEU A 52 0.65 3.45 -3.33
N CYS A 53 -0.09 4.55 -3.47
CA CYS A 53 -0.04 5.30 -4.72
C CYS A 53 1.33 5.95 -4.88
N GLU A 54 1.75 6.17 -6.12
CA GLU A 54 3.09 6.67 -6.44
C GLU A 54 3.43 7.98 -5.71
N PRO A 55 2.53 8.98 -5.59
CA PRO A 55 2.80 10.18 -4.80
C PRO A 55 3.01 9.93 -3.29
N CYS A 56 2.30 8.97 -2.71
CA CYS A 56 2.47 8.63 -1.29
C CYS A 56 3.76 7.85 -1.05
N PHE A 57 4.11 6.96 -1.98
CA PHE A 57 5.39 6.26 -1.94
C PHE A 57 6.54 7.25 -2.02
N ASP A 58 6.53 8.13 -3.02
CA ASP A 58 7.54 9.17 -3.20
C ASP A 58 7.66 10.07 -1.97
N GLY A 59 6.54 10.49 -1.38
CA GLY A 59 6.57 11.31 -0.16
C GLY A 59 7.18 10.62 1.06
N ILE A 60 7.26 9.28 1.08
CA ILE A 60 7.90 8.50 2.14
C ILE A 60 9.39 8.25 1.82
N THR A 61 9.72 8.03 0.55
CA THR A 61 11.06 7.62 0.11
C THR A 61 11.93 8.76 -0.39
N GLN A 62 11.39 9.96 -0.59
CA GLN A 62 12.18 11.13 -0.91
C GLN A 62 12.91 11.65 0.34
N GLU A 63 14.24 11.66 0.26
CA GLU A 63 15.18 12.27 1.20
C GLU A 63 15.31 13.78 0.96
#